data_AF-A0A2T5YPB9-F1
#
_entry.id   AF-A0A2T5YPB9-F1
#
_cell.length_a   1.000
_cell.length_b   1.000
_cell.length_c   1.000
_cell.angle_alpha   90.00
_cell.angle_beta   90.00
_cell.angle_gamma   90.00
#
_symmetry.space_group_name_H-M   'P 1'
#
loop_
_entity.id
_entity.type
_entity.pdbx_description
1 polymer ?
#
loop_
_entity_poly.entity_id
_entity_poly.type
_entity_poly.pdbx_seq_one_letter_code
_entity_poly.pdbx_strand_id
1 'polypeptide(L)'
;MQNILSKISAFLIIFLAVLAEPTSAQDNNLTLAKADSLFQHQRYSDAFVLYEQLLVQDQHYSPQMLLKMAYIKEGLRDYTGAMYYLHLFYTKEPSRSTLKKMEELAQAHRLYGYEYSDLQFFKTQFSKHYMHILELMLLAAVITVTIMLFQWRRGFRFSSSFKAGFILYLLFILYYINFLNLGDAGIIKNNHVAIMSAPSAGADWITTATQGHKVPITGEQDIWYEIKWRGEKAYIRKSNLLELP
;
A
#
# COMPACT_ATOMS: atom_id res chain seq x y z
N MET A 1 -8.27 -52.31 -8.86
CA MET A 1 -7.92 -51.12 -8.05
C MET A 1 -7.27 -50.09 -8.98
N GLN A 2 -8.06 -49.20 -9.57
CA GLN A 2 -7.55 -48.16 -10.48
C GLN A 2 -6.83 -47.09 -9.67
N ASN A 3 -5.57 -46.84 -10.03
CA ASN A 3 -4.59 -45.98 -9.36
C ASN A 3 -5.13 -44.59 -9.02
N ILE A 4 -5.55 -44.39 -7.77
CA ILE A 4 -5.91 -43.08 -7.20
C ILE A 4 -4.74 -42.10 -7.31
N LEU A 5 -3.50 -42.59 -7.19
CA LEU A 5 -2.26 -41.82 -7.41
C LEU A 5 -2.15 -41.24 -8.83
N SER A 6 -2.62 -41.95 -9.85
CA SER A 6 -2.61 -41.47 -11.25
C SER A 6 -3.63 -40.36 -11.48
N LYS A 7 -4.80 -40.43 -10.82
CA LYS A 7 -5.83 -39.37 -10.90
C LYS A 7 -5.39 -38.09 -10.18
N ILE A 8 -4.71 -38.22 -9.04
CA ILE A 8 -4.15 -37.08 -8.30
C ILE A 8 -3.01 -36.43 -9.10
N SER A 9 -2.14 -37.22 -9.73
CA SER A 9 -1.07 -36.71 -10.60
C SER A 9 -1.62 -35.98 -11.82
N ALA A 10 -2.64 -36.52 -12.49
CA ALA A 10 -3.26 -35.88 -13.65
C ALA A 10 -3.94 -34.56 -13.26
N PHE A 11 -4.62 -34.51 -12.11
CA PHE A 11 -5.24 -33.29 -11.60
C PHE A 11 -4.19 -32.22 -11.23
N LEU A 12 -3.06 -32.63 -10.64
CA LEU A 12 -1.94 -31.73 -10.32
C LEU A 12 -1.32 -31.11 -11.59
N ILE A 13 -1.16 -31.89 -12.66
CA ILE A 13 -0.58 -31.42 -13.93
C ILE A 13 -1.55 -30.45 -14.62
N ILE A 14 -2.85 -30.75 -14.61
CA ILE A 14 -3.87 -29.84 -15.16
C ILE A 14 -3.93 -28.54 -14.34
N PHE A 15 -3.83 -28.62 -13.01
CA PHE A 15 -3.79 -27.45 -12.14
C PHE A 15 -2.52 -26.59 -12.38
N LEU A 16 -1.36 -27.20 -12.58
CA LEU A 16 -0.13 -26.48 -12.94
C LEU A 16 -0.20 -25.80 -14.32
N ALA A 17 -0.86 -26.44 -15.28
CA ALA A 17 -1.01 -25.88 -16.63
C ALA A 17 -1.97 -24.68 -16.67
N VAL A 18 -2.96 -24.63 -15.77
CA VAL A 18 -3.86 -23.48 -15.62
C VAL A 18 -3.20 -22.30 -14.90
N LEU A 19 -2.14 -22.55 -14.11
CA LEU A 19 -1.34 -21.53 -13.44
C LEU A 19 -0.19 -20.98 -14.30
N ALA A 20 0.01 -21.48 -15.52
CA ALA A 20 1.07 -21.02 -16.40
C ALA A 20 0.65 -19.71 -17.11
N GLU A 21 1.01 -18.57 -16.52
CA GLU A 21 0.83 -17.26 -17.16
C GLU A 21 1.97 -16.97 -18.16
N PRO A 22 1.67 -16.40 -19.34
CA PRO A 22 2.68 -15.99 -20.32
C PRO A 22 3.47 -14.78 -19.81
N THR A 23 4.80 -14.92 -19.67
CA THR A 23 5.68 -13.85 -19.20
C THR A 23 6.24 -13.02 -20.36
N SER A 24 5.70 -11.82 -20.57
CA SER A 24 6.26 -10.80 -21.47
C SER A 24 7.21 -9.88 -20.69
N ALA A 25 8.46 -10.31 -20.47
CA ALA A 25 9.42 -9.60 -19.60
C ALA A 25 10.60 -8.92 -20.31
N GLN A 26 10.65 -8.92 -21.65
CA GLN A 26 11.87 -8.56 -22.38
C GLN A 26 12.01 -7.08 -22.76
N ASP A 27 10.94 -6.36 -23.09
CA ASP A 27 11.04 -4.98 -23.61
C ASP A 27 11.42 -3.96 -22.51
N ASN A 28 10.82 -4.11 -21.32
CA ASN A 28 10.97 -3.14 -20.22
C ASN A 28 12.39 -3.10 -19.63
N ASN A 29 13.11 -4.23 -19.69
CA ASN A 29 14.50 -4.31 -19.21
C ASN A 29 15.46 -3.46 -20.06
N LEU A 30 15.21 -3.35 -21.36
CA LEU A 30 16.07 -2.57 -22.26
C LEU A 30 15.93 -1.07 -21.99
N THR A 31 14.69 -0.60 -21.82
CA THR A 31 14.39 0.80 -21.51
C THR A 31 14.92 1.20 -20.13
N LEU A 32 14.79 0.32 -19.13
CA LEU A 32 15.35 0.55 -17.79
C LEU A 32 16.88 0.62 -17.83
N ALA A 33 17.55 -0.30 -18.53
CA ALA A 33 19.00 -0.28 -18.68
C ALA A 33 19.51 1.00 -19.37
N LYS A 34 18.77 1.49 -20.36
CA LYS A 34 19.06 2.76 -21.03
C LYS A 34 18.93 3.95 -20.08
N ALA A 35 17.86 4.00 -19.28
CA ALA A 35 17.66 5.05 -18.28
C ALA A 35 18.76 5.04 -17.21
N ASP A 36 19.16 3.85 -16.76
CA ASP A 36 20.25 3.65 -15.81
C ASP A 36 21.59 4.14 -16.35
N SER A 37 21.87 3.86 -17.63
CA SER A 37 23.06 4.36 -18.32
C SER A 37 23.07 5.89 -18.39
N LEU A 38 21.94 6.51 -18.76
CA LEU A 38 21.82 7.97 -18.80
C LEU A 38 22.03 8.60 -17.42
N PHE A 39 21.50 7.97 -16.37
CA PHE A 39 21.71 8.40 -14.99
C PHE A 39 23.20 8.37 -14.59
N GLN A 40 23.92 7.30 -14.94
CA GLN A 40 25.37 7.19 -14.69
C GLN A 40 26.17 8.27 -15.42
N HIS A 41 25.72 8.68 -16.62
CA HIS A 41 26.29 9.78 -17.38
C HIS A 41 25.79 11.17 -16.93
N GLN A 42 25.16 11.27 -15.75
CA GLN A 42 24.63 12.51 -15.16
C GLN A 42 23.54 13.21 -16.01
N ARG A 43 22.97 12.51 -17.00
CA ARG A 43 21.86 13.01 -17.82
C ARG A 43 20.53 12.76 -17.10
N TYR A 44 20.37 13.41 -15.95
CA TYR A 44 19.27 13.16 -15.01
C TYR A 44 17.89 13.45 -15.59
N SER A 45 17.73 14.54 -16.34
CA SER A 45 16.45 14.91 -16.95
C SER A 45 15.99 13.87 -17.98
N ASP A 46 16.91 13.41 -18.85
CA ASP A 46 16.61 12.41 -19.87
C ASP A 46 16.33 11.04 -19.25
N ALA A 47 17.09 10.67 -18.22
CA ALA A 47 16.85 9.45 -17.45
C ALA A 47 15.47 9.51 -16.76
N PHE A 48 15.09 10.66 -16.20
CA PHE A 48 13.81 10.84 -15.53
C PHE A 48 12.63 10.63 -16.46
N VAL A 49 12.67 11.16 -17.69
CA VAL A 49 11.60 10.94 -18.68
C VAL A 49 11.38 9.45 -18.95
N LEU A 50 12.46 8.69 -19.12
CA LEU A 50 12.36 7.24 -19.32
C LEU A 50 11.83 6.53 -18.06
N TYR A 51 12.28 6.93 -16.88
CA TYR A 51 11.74 6.36 -15.64
C TYR A 51 10.26 6.68 -15.45
N GLU A 52 9.82 7.91 -15.71
CA GLU A 52 8.42 8.30 -15.59
C GLU A 52 7.56 7.51 -16.60
N GLN A 53 8.03 7.33 -17.82
CA GLN A 53 7.36 6.51 -18.81
C GLN A 53 7.18 5.06 -18.33
N LEU A 54 8.24 4.44 -17.79
CA LEU A 54 8.17 3.08 -17.22
C LEU A 54 7.20 3.00 -16.03
N LEU A 55 7.19 4.01 -15.16
CA LEU A 55 6.30 4.07 -14.00
C LEU A 55 4.82 4.11 -14.43
N VAL A 56 4.49 4.93 -15.44
CA VAL A 56 3.12 5.17 -15.90
C VAL A 56 2.63 4.04 -16.81
N GLN A 57 3.46 3.56 -17.73
CA GLN A 57 3.06 2.63 -18.79
C GLN A 57 3.00 1.19 -18.29
N ASP A 58 3.96 0.77 -17.48
CA ASP A 58 4.13 -0.65 -17.16
C ASP A 58 3.59 -1.04 -15.77
N GLN A 59 3.32 -0.07 -14.89
CA GLN A 59 3.05 -0.27 -13.46
C GLN A 59 4.09 -1.16 -12.72
N HIS A 60 5.18 -1.52 -13.39
CA HIS A 60 6.27 -2.35 -12.90
C HIS A 60 7.49 -1.46 -12.74
N TYR A 61 7.78 -1.10 -11.49
CA TYR A 61 8.92 -0.28 -11.13
C TYR A 61 9.84 -1.04 -10.18
N SER A 62 11.15 -0.89 -10.40
CA SER A 62 12.14 -1.45 -9.47
C SER A 62 12.34 -0.51 -8.27
N PRO A 63 12.63 -1.04 -7.07
CA PRO A 63 12.91 -0.20 -5.91
C PRO A 63 14.09 0.78 -6.17
N GLN A 64 15.12 0.32 -6.88
CA GLN A 64 16.28 1.16 -7.20
C GLN A 64 15.92 2.33 -8.13
N MET A 65 15.04 2.10 -9.11
CA MET A 65 14.54 3.14 -10.01
C MET A 65 13.84 4.25 -9.22
N LEU A 66 13.00 3.92 -8.24
CA LEU A 66 12.31 4.92 -7.42
C LEU A 66 13.28 5.79 -6.60
N LEU A 67 14.34 5.20 -6.05
CA LEU A 67 15.39 5.95 -5.37
C LEU A 67 16.10 6.93 -6.30
N LYS A 68 16.38 6.51 -7.55
CA LYS A 68 16.97 7.40 -8.56
C LYS A 68 16.01 8.52 -8.94
N MET A 69 14.71 8.24 -9.11
CA MET A 69 13.70 9.27 -9.36
C MET A 69 13.61 10.27 -8.20
N ALA A 70 13.60 9.79 -6.95
CA ALA A 70 13.63 10.64 -5.76
C ALA A 70 14.87 11.54 -5.73
N TYR A 71 16.05 10.99 -6.02
CA TYR A 71 17.30 11.72 -6.09
C TYR A 71 17.27 12.84 -7.14
N ILE A 72 16.76 12.54 -8.34
CA ILE A 72 16.63 13.54 -9.42
C ILE A 72 15.70 14.67 -8.99
N LYS A 73 14.53 14.34 -8.41
CA LYS A 73 13.56 15.33 -7.93
C LYS A 73 14.11 16.19 -6.80
N GLU A 74 14.84 15.61 -5.85
CA GLU A 74 15.53 16.34 -4.79
C GLU A 74 16.53 17.33 -5.39
N GLY A 75 17.32 16.92 -6.40
CA GLY A 75 18.25 17.78 -7.12
C GLY A 75 17.55 18.92 -7.90
N LEU A 76 16.36 18.68 -8.42
CA LEU A 76 15.51 19.69 -9.09
C LEU A 76 14.76 20.61 -8.10
N ARG A 77 14.98 20.44 -6.78
CA ARG A 77 14.26 21.14 -5.69
C ARG A 77 12.75 20.87 -5.66
N ASP A 78 12.30 19.80 -6.31
CA ASP A 78 10.94 19.30 -6.23
C ASP A 78 10.86 18.29 -5.07
N TYR A 79 10.84 18.81 -3.85
CA TYR A 79 10.80 17.99 -2.62
C TYR A 79 9.49 17.22 -2.47
N THR A 80 8.40 17.70 -3.07
CA THR A 80 7.10 16.99 -3.04
C THR A 80 7.18 15.72 -3.88
N GLY A 81 7.71 15.83 -5.10
CA GLY A 81 7.98 14.66 -5.95
C GLY A 81 9.02 13.72 -5.32
N ALA A 82 10.07 14.27 -4.71
CA ALA A 82 11.07 13.45 -4.02
C ALA A 82 10.44 12.64 -2.86
N MET A 83 9.62 13.27 -2.03
CA MET A 83 8.87 12.59 -0.96
C MET A 83 7.94 11.52 -1.49
N TYR A 84 7.23 11.80 -2.58
CA TYR A 84 6.34 10.85 -3.23
C TYR A 84 7.09 9.58 -3.67
N TYR A 85 8.22 9.72 -4.36
CA TYR A 85 9.02 8.56 -4.81
C TYR A 85 9.70 7.83 -3.66
N LEU A 86 10.17 8.53 -2.61
CA LEU A 86 10.68 7.89 -1.39
C LEU A 86 9.59 7.10 -0.68
N HIS A 87 8.36 7.60 -0.68
CA HIS A 87 7.23 6.88 -0.11
C HIS A 87 6.89 5.63 -0.92
N LEU A 88 6.79 5.73 -2.25
CA LEU A 88 6.58 4.58 -3.13
C LEU A 88 7.67 3.52 -2.93
N PHE A 89 8.91 3.94 -2.74
CA PHE A 89 10.02 3.04 -2.44
C PHE A 89 9.79 2.34 -1.10
N TYR A 90 9.42 3.09 -0.06
CA TYR A 90 9.14 2.57 1.27
C TYR A 90 7.99 1.55 1.29
N THR A 91 6.94 1.74 0.49
CA THR A 91 5.84 0.77 0.35
C THR A 91 6.34 -0.57 -0.21
N LYS A 92 7.33 -0.56 -1.10
CA LYS A 92 7.93 -1.79 -1.67
C LYS A 92 8.97 -2.42 -0.74
N GLU A 93 9.96 -1.63 -0.34
CA GLU A 93 11.08 -2.02 0.53
C GLU A 93 11.10 -1.15 1.79
N PRO A 94 10.33 -1.55 2.83
CA PRO A 94 10.28 -0.80 4.07
C PRO A 94 11.62 -0.83 4.79
N SER A 95 12.26 0.33 4.89
CA SER A 95 13.54 0.46 5.57
C SER A 95 13.52 1.62 6.57
N ARG A 96 14.22 1.43 7.69
CA ARG A 96 14.38 2.50 8.70
C ARG A 96 15.18 3.69 8.13
N SER A 97 16.14 3.43 7.26
CA SER A 97 16.96 4.47 6.62
C SER A 97 16.12 5.37 5.70
N THR A 98 15.18 4.81 4.92
CA THR A 98 14.28 5.61 4.09
C THR A 98 13.40 6.51 4.93
N LEU A 99 12.80 5.98 6.02
CA LEU A 99 11.96 6.81 6.89
C LEU A 99 12.77 7.95 7.53
N LYS A 100 13.99 7.65 8.00
CA LYS A 100 14.87 8.68 8.56
C LYS A 100 15.22 9.75 7.53
N LYS A 101 15.52 9.38 6.29
CA LYS A 101 15.78 10.33 5.19
C LYS A 101 14.54 11.18 4.87
N MET A 102 13.35 10.58 4.85
CA MET A 102 12.10 11.33 4.68
C MET A 102 11.86 12.30 5.84
N GLU A 103 12.12 11.90 7.09
CA GLU A 103 11.99 12.78 8.24
C GLU A 103 12.99 13.94 8.18
N GLU A 104 14.26 13.68 7.90
CA GLU A 104 15.30 14.72 7.76
C GLU A 104 14.95 15.73 6.67
N LEU A 105 14.52 15.23 5.49
CA LEU A 105 14.10 16.08 4.38
C LEU A 105 12.84 16.88 4.74
N ALA A 106 11.90 16.27 5.47
CA ALA A 106 10.69 16.94 5.93
C ALA A 106 11.01 18.05 6.94
N GLN A 107 11.86 17.79 7.92
CA GLN A 107 12.28 18.77 8.92
C GLN A 107 13.03 19.94 8.26
N ALA A 108 13.95 19.67 7.33
CA ALA A 108 14.68 20.68 6.58
C ALA A 108 13.76 21.64 5.79
N HIS A 109 12.66 21.10 5.25
CA HIS A 109 11.70 21.85 4.44
C HIS A 109 10.37 22.17 5.15
N ARG A 110 10.32 21.99 6.48
CA ARG A 110 9.14 22.24 7.34
C ARG A 110 7.87 21.53 6.85
N LEU A 111 8.00 20.31 6.35
CA LEU A 111 6.89 19.47 5.91
C LEU A 111 6.33 18.67 7.10
N TYR A 112 5.01 18.75 7.32
CA TYR A 112 4.32 18.00 8.36
C TYR A 112 3.89 16.59 7.91
N GLY A 113 3.71 15.68 8.88
CA GLY A 113 3.15 14.34 8.68
C GLY A 113 4.16 13.23 8.39
N TYR A 114 5.46 13.52 8.49
CA TYR A 114 6.57 12.58 8.25
C TYR A 114 7.31 12.18 9.53
N GLU A 115 6.67 12.31 10.70
CA GLU A 115 7.29 11.95 11.97
C GLU A 115 7.62 10.45 11.99
N TYR A 116 8.85 10.12 12.35
CA TYR A 116 9.26 8.74 12.50
C TYR A 116 8.67 8.15 13.79
N SER A 117 7.99 7.00 13.67
CA SER A 117 7.66 6.19 14.84
C SER A 117 7.80 4.70 14.52
N ASP A 118 8.34 3.94 15.48
CA ASP A 118 8.46 2.48 15.36
C ASP A 118 7.08 1.80 15.21
N LEU A 119 6.02 2.41 15.77
CA LEU A 119 4.64 1.98 15.59
C LEU A 119 4.21 2.13 14.14
N GLN A 120 4.54 3.23 13.47
CA GLN A 120 4.20 3.45 12.07
C GLN A 120 4.96 2.51 11.13
N PHE A 121 6.17 2.08 11.49
CA PHE A 121 6.87 1.01 10.78
C PHE A 121 6.09 -0.31 10.88
N PHE A 122 5.70 -0.72 12.10
CA PHE A 122 4.92 -1.94 12.30
C PHE A 122 3.57 -1.89 11.59
N LYS A 123 2.90 -0.73 11.65
CA LYS A 123 1.67 -0.43 10.92
C LYS A 123 1.87 -0.71 9.43
N THR A 124 2.88 -0.13 8.80
CA THR A 124 3.15 -0.35 7.38
C THR A 124 3.40 -1.83 7.04
N GLN A 125 4.18 -2.55 7.88
CA GLN A 125 4.42 -3.98 7.67
C GLN A 125 3.13 -4.81 7.72
N PHE A 126 2.26 -4.49 8.68
CA PHE A 126 0.99 -5.16 8.89
C PHE A 126 0.04 -4.91 7.71
N SER A 127 -0.06 -3.66 7.25
CA SER A 127 -0.90 -3.30 6.09
C SER A 127 -0.53 -4.09 4.83
N LYS A 128 0.78 -4.20 4.53
CA LYS A 128 1.28 -4.94 3.36
C LYS A 128 0.86 -6.42 3.37
N HIS A 129 0.87 -7.05 4.54
CA HIS A 129 0.54 -8.48 4.69
C HIS A 129 -0.91 -8.73 5.09
N TYR A 130 -1.72 -7.67 5.22
CA TYR A 130 -3.09 -7.75 5.71
C TYR A 130 -3.92 -8.77 4.93
N MET A 131 -3.91 -8.68 3.59
CA MET A 131 -4.66 -9.58 2.72
C MET A 131 -4.20 -11.05 2.86
N HIS A 132 -2.90 -11.29 2.93
CA HIS A 132 -2.35 -12.65 3.05
C HIS A 132 -2.67 -13.27 4.42
N ILE A 133 -2.61 -12.48 5.49
CA ILE A 133 -2.99 -12.92 6.84
C ILE A 133 -4.50 -13.23 6.86
N LEU A 134 -5.33 -12.35 6.27
CA LEU A 134 -6.77 -12.57 6.17
C LEU A 134 -7.11 -13.84 5.39
N GLU A 135 -6.45 -14.07 4.26
CA GLU A 135 -6.61 -15.28 3.45
C GLU A 135 -6.30 -16.54 4.26
N LEU A 136 -5.15 -16.57 4.95
CA LEU A 136 -4.75 -17.69 5.78
C LEU A 136 -5.76 -17.95 6.92
N MET A 137 -6.26 -16.89 7.54
CA MET A 137 -7.30 -16.99 8.57
C MET A 137 -8.62 -17.54 8.01
N LEU A 138 -9.09 -17.04 6.87
CA LEU A 138 -10.31 -17.54 6.23
C LEU A 138 -10.16 -19.00 5.80
N LEU A 139 -9.01 -19.38 5.27
CA LEU A 139 -8.71 -20.76 4.87
C LEU A 139 -8.75 -21.69 6.11
N ALA A 140 -8.13 -21.29 7.22
CA ALA A 140 -8.20 -22.03 8.48
C ALA A 140 -9.64 -22.15 9.02
N ALA A 141 -10.45 -21.10 8.88
CA ALA A 141 -11.87 -21.14 9.24
C ALA A 141 -12.62 -22.19 8.39
N VAL A 142 -12.42 -22.20 7.06
CA VAL A 142 -13.05 -23.16 6.15
C VAL A 142 -12.62 -24.59 6.46
N ILE A 143 -11.33 -24.85 6.69
CA ILE A 143 -10.84 -26.17 7.11
C ILE A 143 -11.52 -26.61 8.41
N THR A 144 -11.61 -25.71 9.40
CA THR A 144 -12.22 -26.03 10.69
C THR A 144 -13.72 -26.38 10.53
N VAL A 145 -14.45 -25.62 9.70
CA VAL A 145 -15.87 -25.87 9.41
C VAL A 145 -16.06 -27.20 8.68
N THR A 146 -15.26 -27.50 7.66
CA THR A 146 -15.37 -28.77 6.91
C THR A 146 -15.11 -29.98 7.81
N ILE A 147 -14.11 -29.90 8.70
CA ILE A 147 -13.84 -30.92 9.70
C ILE A 147 -15.03 -31.07 10.66
N MET A 148 -15.59 -29.97 11.15
CA MET A 148 -16.77 -30.00 12.03
C MET A 148 -17.97 -30.67 11.36
N LEU A 149 -18.25 -30.34 10.10
CA LEU A 149 -19.36 -30.94 9.34
C LEU A 149 -19.14 -32.45 9.12
N PHE A 150 -17.92 -32.86 8.80
CA PHE A 150 -17.60 -34.27 8.56
C PHE A 150 -17.68 -35.10 9.85
N GLN A 151 -17.16 -34.57 10.96
CA GLN A 151 -17.23 -35.23 12.27
C GLN A 151 -18.66 -35.25 12.82
N TRP A 152 -19.46 -34.21 12.57
CA TRP A 152 -20.87 -34.20 12.95
C TRP A 152 -21.66 -35.28 12.20
N ARG A 153 -21.42 -35.47 10.89
CA ARG A 153 -22.02 -36.60 10.13
C ARG A 153 -21.63 -37.98 10.69
N ARG A 154 -20.47 -38.09 11.35
CA ARG A 154 -20.02 -39.30 12.04
C ARG A 154 -20.54 -39.43 13.48
N GLY A 155 -21.46 -38.56 13.92
CA GLY A 155 -22.07 -38.59 15.24
C GLY A 155 -21.21 -38.03 16.38
N PHE A 156 -20.06 -37.43 16.07
CA PHE A 156 -19.19 -36.82 17.07
C PHE A 156 -19.79 -35.51 17.59
N ARG A 157 -19.80 -35.33 18.92
CA ARG A 157 -20.28 -34.11 19.57
C ARG A 157 -19.10 -33.29 20.07
N PHE A 158 -18.89 -32.12 19.46
CA PHE A 158 -17.90 -31.15 19.93
C PHE A 158 -18.26 -30.59 21.31
N SER A 159 -17.25 -30.42 22.16
CA SER A 159 -17.40 -29.79 23.47
C SER A 159 -17.88 -28.34 23.33
N SER A 160 -18.64 -27.85 24.31
CA SER A 160 -19.16 -26.47 24.30
C SER A 160 -18.03 -25.44 24.28
N SER A 161 -16.90 -25.71 24.93
CA SER A 161 -15.72 -24.83 24.94
C SER A 161 -15.10 -24.65 23.55
N PHE A 162 -15.04 -25.72 22.75
CA PHE A 162 -14.51 -25.64 21.38
C PHE A 162 -15.41 -24.76 20.49
N LYS A 163 -16.73 -24.91 20.60
CA LYS A 163 -17.70 -24.07 19.86
C LYS A 163 -17.57 -22.60 20.24
N ALA A 164 -17.44 -22.30 21.54
CA ALA A 164 -17.24 -20.94 22.03
C ALA A 164 -15.93 -20.34 21.50
N GLY A 165 -14.83 -21.10 21.52
CA GLY A 165 -13.55 -20.67 20.97
C GLY A 165 -13.63 -20.37 19.47
N PHE A 166 -14.33 -21.22 18.70
CA PHE A 166 -14.54 -20.99 17.27
C PHE A 166 -15.43 -19.76 16.98
N ILE A 167 -16.46 -19.52 17.78
CA ILE A 167 -17.28 -18.30 17.68
C ILE A 167 -16.42 -17.06 17.96
N LEU A 168 -15.59 -17.09 19.00
CA LEU A 168 -14.68 -15.99 19.32
C LEU A 168 -13.68 -15.74 18.18
N TYR A 169 -13.16 -16.80 17.57
CA TYR A 169 -12.31 -16.71 16.39
C TYR A 169 -13.01 -16.05 15.20
N LEU A 170 -14.26 -16.41 14.90
CA LEU A 170 -15.05 -15.74 13.86
C LEU A 170 -15.31 -14.26 14.18
N LEU A 171 -15.61 -13.94 15.44
CA LEU A 171 -15.74 -12.54 15.87
C LEU A 171 -14.43 -11.77 15.71
N PHE A 172 -13.29 -12.41 15.96
CA PHE A 172 -11.98 -11.81 15.73
C PHE A 172 -11.74 -11.53 14.23
N ILE A 173 -12.10 -12.45 13.33
CA ILE A 173 -12.06 -12.21 11.88
C ILE A 173 -12.97 -11.03 11.50
N LEU A 174 -14.18 -10.98 12.04
CA LEU A 174 -15.11 -9.88 11.77
C LEU A 174 -14.53 -8.54 12.24
N TYR A 175 -13.96 -8.50 13.44
CA TYR A 175 -13.25 -7.34 13.96
C TYR A 175 -12.06 -6.95 13.07
N TYR A 176 -11.26 -7.93 12.65
CA TYR A 176 -10.11 -7.75 11.77
C TYR A 176 -10.51 -7.06 10.46
N ILE A 177 -11.60 -7.50 9.83
CA ILE A 177 -12.11 -6.96 8.57
C ILE A 177 -12.66 -5.54 8.74
N ASN A 178 -13.39 -5.26 9.82
CA ASN A 178 -14.14 -4.00 9.97
C ASN A 178 -13.33 -2.87 10.60
N PHE A 179 -12.47 -3.17 11.57
CA PHE A 179 -11.81 -2.14 12.38
C PHE A 179 -10.31 -2.04 12.15
N LEU A 180 -9.69 -3.11 11.63
CA LEU A 180 -8.24 -3.19 11.49
C LEU A 180 -7.75 -2.65 10.14
N ASN A 181 -8.35 -1.56 9.66
CA ASN A 181 -7.84 -0.81 8.52
C ASN A 181 -6.82 0.22 9.01
N LEU A 182 -5.62 0.16 8.45
CA LEU A 182 -4.52 1.03 8.84
C LEU A 182 -4.58 2.41 8.17
N GLY A 183 -5.60 2.69 7.36
CA GLY A 183 -5.91 4.01 6.85
C GLY A 183 -4.92 4.50 5.80
N ASP A 184 -5.47 5.19 4.80
CA ASP A 184 -4.70 5.71 3.68
C ASP A 184 -4.04 7.03 4.05
N ALA A 185 -3.08 7.45 3.24
CA ALA A 185 -2.44 8.75 3.39
C ALA A 185 -2.30 9.41 2.03
N GLY A 186 -2.22 10.73 2.04
CA GLY A 186 -1.95 11.51 0.84
C GLY A 186 -0.93 12.60 1.08
N ILE A 187 -0.29 13.04 0.00
CA ILE A 187 0.61 14.20 -0.02
C ILE A 187 -0.08 15.35 -0.73
N ILE A 188 -0.09 16.53 -0.12
CA ILE A 188 -0.66 17.74 -0.74
C ILE A 188 0.20 18.11 -1.95
N LYS A 189 -0.40 18.12 -3.15
CA LYS A 189 0.31 18.35 -4.41
C LYS A 189 0.52 19.82 -4.73
N ASN A 190 -0.50 20.63 -4.47
CA ASN A 190 -0.56 22.02 -4.92
C ASN A 190 -0.23 22.97 -3.77
N ASN A 191 0.27 24.16 -4.11
CA ASN A 191 0.40 25.25 -3.15
C ASN A 191 -0.92 25.99 -2.95
N HIS A 192 -1.07 26.61 -1.77
CA HIS A 192 -2.24 27.40 -1.39
C HIS A 192 -3.56 26.62 -1.40
N VAL A 193 -3.53 25.41 -0.84
CA VAL A 193 -4.71 24.55 -0.77
C VAL A 193 -5.53 24.90 0.48
N ALA A 194 -6.80 25.19 0.27
CA ALA A 194 -7.75 25.43 1.36
C ALA A 194 -8.06 24.13 2.10
N ILE A 195 -7.91 24.17 3.43
CA ILE A 195 -8.39 23.14 4.34
C ILE A 195 -9.67 23.65 5.01
N MET A 196 -10.75 22.89 4.85
CA MET A 196 -12.09 23.28 5.27
C MET A 196 -12.57 22.47 6.48
N SER A 197 -13.50 23.02 7.26
CA SER A 197 -14.11 22.35 8.42
C SER A 197 -15.15 21.29 8.05
N ALA A 198 -15.73 21.38 6.87
CA ALA A 198 -16.74 20.45 6.35
C ALA A 198 -16.52 20.20 4.84
N PRO A 199 -17.09 19.14 4.25
CA PRO A 199 -16.93 18.79 2.83
C PRO A 199 -17.82 19.68 1.94
N SER A 200 -17.64 21.00 2.03
CA SER A 200 -18.39 22.01 1.28
C SER A 200 -17.52 23.21 0.97
N ALA A 201 -17.75 23.83 -0.19
CA ALA A 201 -17.06 25.05 -0.59
C ALA A 201 -17.43 26.27 0.26
N GLY A 202 -18.57 26.23 0.96
CA GLY A 202 -19.03 27.28 1.88
C GLY A 202 -18.76 26.98 3.36
N ALA A 203 -18.01 25.92 3.67
CA ALA A 203 -17.62 25.59 5.02
C ALA A 203 -16.55 26.57 5.55
N ASP A 204 -16.34 26.58 6.87
CA ASP A 204 -15.36 27.46 7.48
C ASP A 204 -13.94 27.14 7.00
N TRP A 205 -13.21 28.20 6.67
CA TRP A 205 -11.82 28.13 6.28
C TRP A 205 -10.96 27.91 7.54
N ILE A 206 -10.39 26.72 7.69
CA ILE A 206 -9.50 26.43 8.82
C ILE A 206 -8.13 27.06 8.54
N THR A 207 -7.52 26.68 7.42
CA THR A 207 -6.17 27.14 7.09
C THR A 207 -5.83 26.92 5.63
N THR A 208 -4.71 27.49 5.21
CA THR A 208 -4.12 27.30 3.89
C THR A 208 -2.88 26.44 4.02
N ALA A 209 -2.87 25.27 3.38
CA ALA A 209 -1.72 24.38 3.35
C ALA A 209 -0.84 24.61 2.12
N THR A 210 0.47 24.43 2.31
CA THR A 210 1.45 24.35 1.24
C THR A 210 1.62 22.91 0.75
N GLN A 211 2.22 22.76 -0.43
CA GLN A 211 2.50 21.43 -0.99
C GLN A 211 3.52 20.65 -0.13
N GLY A 212 3.54 19.33 -0.32
CA GLY A 212 4.52 18.43 0.29
C GLY A 212 4.14 17.90 1.66
N HIS A 213 3.11 18.42 2.33
CA HIS A 213 2.63 17.88 3.60
C HIS A 213 1.96 16.52 3.42
N LYS A 214 2.25 15.58 4.30
CA LYS A 214 1.57 14.28 4.36
C LYS A 214 0.41 14.35 5.35
N VAL A 215 -0.75 13.88 4.92
CA VAL A 215 -1.97 13.86 5.73
C VAL A 215 -2.59 12.47 5.70
N PRO A 216 -3.00 11.92 6.86
CA PRO A 216 -3.78 10.68 6.88
C PRO A 216 -5.20 10.97 6.40
N ILE A 217 -5.72 10.10 5.54
CA ILE A 217 -7.07 10.11 4.99
C ILE A 217 -7.91 9.19 5.88
N THR A 218 -8.98 9.72 6.47
CA THR A 218 -9.87 8.95 7.35
C THR A 218 -11.19 8.60 6.69
N GLY A 219 -11.50 9.22 5.55
CA GLY A 219 -12.72 8.99 4.81
C GLY A 219 -12.77 9.77 3.52
N GLU A 220 -13.79 9.47 2.73
CA GLU A 220 -14.01 10.05 1.41
C GLU A 220 -15.47 10.44 1.26
N GLN A 221 -15.72 11.65 0.74
CA GLN A 221 -17.06 12.12 0.46
C GLN A 221 -17.09 12.95 -0.83
N ASP A 222 -17.65 12.39 -1.89
CA ASP A 222 -17.81 13.03 -3.20
C ASP A 222 -16.48 13.58 -3.76
N ILE A 223 -16.28 14.90 -3.81
CA ILE A 223 -15.03 15.54 -4.28
C ILE A 223 -14.06 15.90 -3.14
N TRP A 224 -14.35 15.47 -1.92
CA TRP A 224 -13.58 15.76 -0.70
C TRP A 224 -13.00 14.50 -0.08
N TYR A 225 -11.77 14.63 0.42
CA TYR A 225 -11.20 13.71 1.39
C TYR A 225 -11.36 14.28 2.79
N GLU A 226 -11.76 13.42 3.71
CA GLU A 226 -11.65 13.68 5.14
C GLU A 226 -10.22 13.34 5.58
N ILE A 227 -9.55 14.32 6.18
CA ILE A 227 -8.16 14.21 6.62
C ILE A 227 -8.05 14.61 8.09
N LYS A 228 -7.02 14.08 8.75
CA LYS A 228 -6.63 14.58 10.08
C LYS A 228 -5.54 15.63 9.94
N TRP A 229 -5.89 16.90 10.16
CA TRP A 229 -4.95 18.02 10.12
C TRP A 229 -4.61 18.48 11.53
N ARG A 230 -3.34 18.36 11.95
CA ARG A 230 -2.84 18.77 13.28
C ARG A 230 -3.65 18.22 14.47
N GLY A 231 -4.25 17.03 14.32
CA GLY A 231 -5.05 16.41 15.36
C GLY A 231 -6.55 16.57 15.19
N GLU A 232 -6.99 17.52 14.37
CA GLU A 232 -8.40 17.83 14.13
C GLU A 232 -8.90 17.24 12.81
N LYS A 233 -10.21 16.98 12.74
CA LYS A 233 -10.88 16.51 11.54
C LYS A 233 -11.08 17.69 10.58
N ALA A 234 -10.61 17.53 9.35
CA ALA A 234 -10.69 18.56 8.32
C ALA A 234 -10.93 17.94 6.93
N TYR A 235 -11.17 18.78 5.94
CA TYR A 235 -11.51 18.34 4.59
C TYR A 235 -10.65 19.05 3.54
N ILE A 236 -10.21 18.29 2.55
CA ILE A 236 -9.42 18.75 1.41
C ILE A 236 -10.00 18.20 0.11
N ARG A 237 -9.94 18.98 -0.98
CA ARG A 237 -10.40 18.48 -2.29
C ARG A 237 -9.48 17.40 -2.83
N LYS A 238 -10.06 16.34 -3.40
CA LYS A 238 -9.31 15.21 -3.99
C LYS A 238 -8.27 15.64 -5.02
N SER A 239 -8.61 16.62 -5.87
CA SER A 239 -7.71 17.12 -6.93
C SER A 239 -6.39 17.73 -6.42
N ASN A 240 -6.33 18.06 -5.13
CA ASN A 240 -5.16 18.67 -4.49
C ASN A 240 -4.29 17.67 -3.73
N LEU A 241 -4.68 16.39 -3.72
CA LEU A 241 -4.00 15.34 -2.97
C LEU A 241 -3.45 14.27 -3.92
N LEU A 242 -2.21 13.88 -3.71
CA LEU A 242 -1.63 12.66 -4.28
C LEU A 242 -1.84 11.54 -3.28
N GLU A 243 -2.69 10.58 -3.63
CA GLU A 243 -2.88 9.38 -2.83
C GLU A 243 -1.62 8.53 -2.81
N LEU A 244 -1.35 7.94 -1.66
CA LEU A 244 -0.24 7.02 -1.45
C LEU A 244 -0.80 5.59 -1.40
N PRO A 245 -0.20 4.64 -2.14
CA PRO A 245 -0.58 3.23 -2.13
C PRO A 245 -0.09 2.46 -0.90
#